data_AF-A0A7S4HXN5-F1
#
_entry.id   AF-A0A7S4HXN5-F1
#
_cell.length_a   1.000
_cell.length_b   1.000
_cell.length_c   1.000
_cell.angle_alpha   90.00
_cell.angle_beta   90.00
_cell.angle_gamma   90.00
#
_symmetry.space_group_name_H-M   'P 1'
#
loop_
_entity.id
_entity.type
_entity.pdbx_description
1 polymer ?
#
loop_
_entity_poly.entity_id
_entity_poly.type
_entity_poly.pdbx_seq_one_letter_code
_entity_poly.pdbx_strand_id
1 'polypeptide(L)'
;NLQSVKDSIVAVSCGIDFSIVLDKSGDVWAFGNNEQRQLGMKGTFIAPTRNPYVHNIVAVECGGFHSLYLDHNGKVYGFGKNNNCEIGLELGLGAPFCSYRNTWIG
;
A
#
# COMPACT_ATOMS: atom_id res chain seq x y z
N ASN A 1 7.86 22.38 -5.73
CA ASN A 1 9.20 22.18 -6.32
C ASN A 1 9.38 20.67 -6.51
N LEU A 2 9.23 20.17 -7.73
CA LEU A 2 9.18 18.73 -8.07
C LEU A 2 10.57 18.06 -8.09
N GLN A 3 11.64 18.84 -7.86
CA GLN A 3 13.01 18.37 -8.00
C GLN A 3 13.43 17.38 -6.89
N SER A 4 12.82 17.46 -5.70
CA SER A 4 13.17 16.60 -4.56
C SER A 4 12.69 15.14 -4.69
N VAL A 5 11.76 14.85 -5.61
CA VAL A 5 11.23 13.49 -5.82
C VAL A 5 12.13 12.68 -6.75
N LYS A 6 12.92 13.31 -7.63
CA LYS A 6 13.59 12.62 -8.74
C LYS A 6 14.83 11.80 -8.37
N ASP A 7 15.53 12.14 -7.28
CA ASP A 7 16.77 11.47 -6.88
C ASP A 7 16.58 10.45 -5.73
N SER A 8 15.33 10.32 -5.25
CA SER A 8 14.99 9.51 -4.08
C SER A 8 14.04 8.36 -4.37
N ILE A 9 13.42 8.20 -5.54
CA ILE A 9 12.53 7.04 -5.78
C ILE A 9 13.35 5.76 -6.01
N VAL A 10 12.94 4.66 -5.37
CA VAL A 10 13.56 3.33 -5.51
C VAL A 10 12.62 2.29 -6.12
N ALA A 11 11.30 2.45 -5.98
CA ALA A 11 10.34 1.55 -6.58
C ALA A 11 9.02 2.25 -6.92
N VAL A 12 8.33 1.72 -7.91
CA VAL A 12 6.98 2.10 -8.31
C VAL A 12 6.20 0.83 -8.60
N SER A 13 4.96 0.75 -8.14
CA SER A 13 4.04 -0.33 -8.48
C SER A 13 2.65 0.24 -8.75
N CYS A 14 1.94 -0.32 -9.73
CA CYS A 14 0.67 0.19 -10.22
C CYS A 14 -0.39 -0.90 -10.18
N GLY A 15 -1.58 -0.57 -9.66
CA GLY A 15 -2.78 -1.38 -9.84
C GLY A 15 -3.62 -0.90 -11.02
N ILE A 16 -4.92 -1.20 -11.01
CA ILE A 16 -5.81 -0.85 -12.14
C ILE A 16 -5.95 0.67 -12.31
N ASP A 17 -6.31 1.37 -11.23
CA ASP A 17 -6.57 2.81 -11.25
C ASP A 17 -5.78 3.57 -10.18
N PHE A 18 -4.69 3.00 -9.66
CA PHE A 18 -3.90 3.60 -8.60
C PHE A 18 -2.41 3.25 -8.70
N SER A 19 -1.58 4.08 -8.08
CA SER A 19 -0.12 3.97 -8.14
C SER A 19 0.48 4.18 -6.75
N ILE A 20 1.49 3.37 -6.43
CA ILE A 20 2.30 3.43 -5.23
C ILE A 20 3.76 3.70 -5.63
N VAL A 21 4.42 4.58 -4.90
CA VAL A 21 5.81 4.97 -5.11
C VAL A 21 6.55 4.87 -3.78
N LEU A 22 7.71 4.24 -3.78
CA LEU A 22 8.60 4.11 -2.63
C LEU A 22 9.85 4.96 -2.86
N ASP A 23 10.22 5.75 -1.85
CA ASP A 23 11.48 6.48 -1.84
C ASP A 23 12.57 5.82 -0.97
N LYS A 24 13.82 6.30 -1.12
CA LYS A 24 15.03 5.85 -0.43
C LYS A 24 14.95 6.04 1.09
N SER A 25 14.08 6.92 1.57
CA SER A 25 13.86 7.15 3.00
C SER A 25 12.92 6.10 3.60
N GLY A 26 12.33 5.23 2.77
CA GLY A 26 11.32 4.25 3.18
C GLY A 26 9.92 4.85 3.32
N ASP A 27 9.68 6.03 2.74
CA ASP A 27 8.37 6.65 2.69
C ASP A 27 7.59 6.19 1.45
N VAL A 28 6.29 5.95 1.66
CA VAL A 28 5.37 5.56 0.59
C VAL A 28 4.52 6.74 0.17
N TRP A 29 4.45 6.96 -1.13
CA TRP A 29 3.60 7.95 -1.78
C TRP A 29 2.56 7.22 -2.62
N ALA A 30 1.31 7.63 -2.54
CA ALA A 30 0.24 6.97 -3.28
C ALA A 30 -0.76 7.97 -3.88
N PHE A 31 -1.35 7.60 -5.00
CA PHE A 31 -2.32 8.40 -5.73
C PHE A 31 -3.18 7.53 -6.67
N GLY A 32 -4.29 8.08 -7.14
CA GLY A 32 -5.32 7.40 -7.92
C GLY A 32 -6.51 6.97 -7.07
N ASN A 33 -7.28 6.02 -7.60
CA ASN A 33 -8.48 5.44 -6.99
C ASN A 33 -8.17 4.87 -5.59
N ASN A 34 -9.09 5.08 -4.65
CA ASN A 34 -9.01 4.53 -3.30
C ASN A 34 -10.35 3.98 -2.77
N GLU A 35 -11.28 3.61 -3.64
CA GLU A 35 -12.62 3.12 -3.25
C GLU A 35 -12.58 1.85 -2.40
N GLN A 36 -11.58 0.97 -2.61
CA GLN A 36 -11.36 -0.24 -1.81
C GLN A 36 -10.35 0.00 -0.67
N ARG A 37 -9.89 1.24 -0.46
CA ARG A 37 -8.80 1.61 0.45
C ARG A 37 -7.41 1.11 0.02
N GLN A 38 -7.21 0.84 -1.26
CA GLN A 38 -5.95 0.30 -1.81
C GLN A 38 -4.71 1.20 -1.65
N LEU A 39 -4.86 2.49 -1.34
CA LEU A 39 -3.71 3.37 -1.05
C LEU A 39 -3.14 3.15 0.36
N GLY A 40 -3.89 2.48 1.24
CA GLY A 40 -3.52 2.32 2.66
C GLY A 40 -3.59 3.61 3.48
N MET A 41 -4.32 4.62 2.98
CA MET A 41 -4.59 5.87 3.69
C MET A 41 -5.99 6.40 3.38
N LYS A 42 -6.45 7.41 4.12
CA LYS A 42 -7.78 8.00 3.95
C LYS A 42 -7.78 9.00 2.78
N GLY A 43 -8.78 8.89 1.91
CA GLY A 43 -9.01 9.84 0.81
C GLY A 43 -8.49 9.36 -0.54
N THR A 44 -8.96 9.98 -1.62
CA THR A 44 -8.53 9.74 -3.00
C THR A 44 -7.67 10.92 -3.42
N PHE A 45 -6.50 10.67 -3.99
CA PHE A 45 -5.52 11.71 -4.30
C PHE A 45 -5.18 11.69 -5.79
N ILE A 46 -5.26 12.83 -6.46
CA ILE A 46 -4.92 12.95 -7.90
C ILE A 46 -3.41 13.12 -8.14
N ALA A 47 -2.64 13.40 -7.09
CA ALA A 47 -1.21 13.62 -7.14
C ALA A 47 -0.51 12.80 -6.04
N PRO A 48 0.77 12.41 -6.23
CA PRO A 48 1.52 11.66 -5.23
C PRO A 48 1.43 12.31 -3.85
N THR A 49 0.81 11.60 -2.92
CA THR A 49 0.60 12.07 -1.55
C THR A 49 1.24 11.07 -0.60
N ARG A 50 2.06 11.55 0.34
CA ARG A 50 2.76 10.72 1.31
C ARG A 50 1.75 10.03 2.24
N ASN A 51 1.87 8.73 2.41
CA ASN A 51 1.06 7.96 3.35
C ASN A 51 1.59 8.21 4.79
N PRO A 52 0.77 8.76 5.71
CA PRO A 52 1.22 9.07 7.06
C PRO A 52 1.22 7.87 8.01
N TYR A 53 0.68 6.72 7.60
CA TYR A 53 0.46 5.56 8.48
C TYR A 53 1.51 4.46 8.35
N VAL A 54 2.36 4.53 7.32
CA VAL A 54 3.42 3.55 7.07
C VAL A 54 4.74 4.28 6.89
N HIS A 55 5.80 3.68 7.39
CA HIS A 55 7.17 4.17 7.32
C HIS A 55 8.10 2.96 7.26
N ASN A 56 9.39 3.19 7.00
CA ASN A 56 10.40 2.13 7.01
C ASN A 56 10.13 1.01 6.00
N ILE A 57 9.46 1.34 4.90
CA ILE A 57 9.09 0.40 3.85
C ILE A 57 10.31 0.10 2.98
N VAL A 58 10.51 -1.17 2.64
CA VAL A 58 11.62 -1.65 1.81
C VAL A 58 11.14 -2.23 0.47
N ALA A 59 9.87 -2.60 0.36
CA ALA A 59 9.27 -3.02 -0.90
C ALA A 59 7.77 -2.69 -0.94
N VAL A 60 7.26 -2.45 -2.16
CA VAL A 60 5.84 -2.19 -2.43
C VAL A 60 5.41 -2.99 -3.64
N GLU A 61 4.22 -3.59 -3.59
CA GLU A 61 3.59 -4.24 -4.73
C GLU A 61 2.09 -3.97 -4.81
N CYS A 62 1.56 -3.92 -6.04
CA CYS A 62 0.16 -3.71 -6.32
C CYS A 62 -0.42 -4.90 -7.05
N GLY A 63 -1.55 -5.40 -6.56
CA GLY A 63 -2.48 -6.19 -7.37
C GLY A 63 -3.48 -5.27 -8.09
N GLY A 64 -4.55 -5.85 -8.65
CA GLY A 64 -5.55 -5.08 -9.36
C GLY A 64 -6.25 -4.03 -8.49
N PHE A 65 -6.69 -4.42 -7.29
CA PHE A 65 -7.44 -3.58 -6.35
C PHE A 65 -6.91 -3.64 -4.90
N HIS A 66 -5.67 -4.09 -4.73
CA HIS A 66 -5.01 -4.17 -3.42
C HIS A 66 -3.53 -3.82 -3.53
N SER A 67 -2.91 -3.47 -2.42
CA SER A 67 -1.48 -3.18 -2.32
C SER A 67 -0.88 -3.90 -1.11
N LEU A 68 0.41 -4.20 -1.21
CA LEU A 68 1.21 -4.84 -0.19
C LEU A 68 2.47 -4.01 0.05
N TYR A 69 2.78 -3.71 1.30
CA TYR A 69 4.01 -3.00 1.72
C TYR A 69 4.79 -3.90 2.68
N LEU A 70 6.09 -4.06 2.45
CA LEU A 70 7.00 -4.79 3.32
C LEU A 70 7.87 -3.79 4.08
N ASP A 71 7.89 -3.85 5.42
CA ASP A 71 8.82 -3.04 6.21
C ASP A 71 10.17 -3.73 6.47
N HIS A 72 11.14 -2.95 6.96
CA HIS A 72 12.48 -3.46 7.27
C HIS A 72 12.51 -4.56 8.34
N ASN A 73 11.44 -4.74 9.13
CA ASN A 73 11.33 -5.78 10.16
C ASN A 73 10.72 -7.08 9.60
N GLY A 74 10.40 -7.12 8.30
CA GLY A 74 9.75 -8.26 7.68
C GLY A 74 8.24 -8.30 7.88
N LYS A 75 7.62 -7.25 8.43
CA LYS A 75 6.15 -7.17 8.54
C LYS A 75 5.56 -6.72 7.21
N VAL A 76 4.54 -7.44 6.77
CA VAL A 76 3.77 -7.13 5.57
C VAL A 76 2.46 -6.46 5.97
N TYR A 77 2.19 -5.32 5.36
CA TYR A 77 0.92 -4.61 5.44
C TYR A 77 0.18 -4.82 4.13
N GLY A 78 -1.12 -5.04 4.19
CA GLY A 78 -1.94 -5.14 2.99
C GLY A 78 -3.19 -4.30 3.08
N PHE A 79 -3.53 -3.65 1.97
CA PHE A 79 -4.64 -2.71 1.88
C PHE A 79 -5.44 -2.96 0.60
N GLY A 80 -6.73 -2.67 0.60
CA GLY A 80 -7.58 -2.82 -0.59
C GLY A 80 -8.60 -3.94 -0.48
N LYS A 81 -9.06 -4.39 -1.66
CA LYS A 81 -10.03 -5.46 -1.81
C LYS A 81 -9.45 -6.78 -1.30
N ASN A 82 -10.21 -7.51 -0.49
CA ASN A 82 -9.77 -8.81 0.06
C ASN A 82 -10.80 -9.95 -0.15
N ASN A 83 -11.72 -9.80 -1.11
CA ASN A 83 -12.80 -10.76 -1.33
C ASN A 83 -12.30 -12.16 -1.73
N ASN A 84 -11.10 -12.26 -2.31
CA ASN A 84 -10.47 -13.51 -2.72
C ASN A 84 -9.27 -13.90 -1.83
N CYS A 85 -9.15 -13.32 -0.63
CA CYS A 85 -8.03 -13.55 0.29
C CYS A 85 -6.67 -13.11 -0.29
N GLU A 86 -6.67 -12.18 -1.24
CA GLU A 86 -5.48 -11.70 -1.96
C GLU A 86 -4.45 -11.06 -1.03
N ILE A 87 -4.90 -10.55 0.13
CA ILE A 87 -4.04 -9.90 1.12
C ILE A 87 -3.42 -10.91 2.10
N GLY A 88 -3.90 -12.17 2.13
CA GLY A 88 -3.20 -13.30 2.75
C GLY A 88 -2.92 -13.20 4.25
N LEU A 89 -3.66 -12.39 5.02
CA LEU A 89 -3.36 -12.19 6.44
C LEU A 89 -4.02 -13.22 7.36
N GLU A 90 -3.17 -13.89 8.12
CA GLU A 90 -3.50 -14.73 9.26
C GLU A 90 -3.55 -13.83 10.51
N LEU A 91 -4.74 -13.65 11.11
CA LEU A 91 -4.89 -12.86 12.36
C LEU A 91 -4.34 -13.59 13.60
N GLY A 92 -3.31 -14.42 13.45
CA GLY A 92 -2.82 -15.31 14.53
C GLY A 92 -3.83 -16.38 14.95
N LEU A 93 -4.81 -16.71 14.09
CA LEU A 93 -5.88 -17.68 14.34
C LEU A 93 -5.84 -18.94 13.46
N GLY A 94 -4.77 -19.18 12.68
CA GLY A 94 -4.63 -20.44 11.94
C GLY A 94 -5.35 -20.53 10.60
N ALA A 95 -5.91 -19.44 10.06
CA ALA A 95 -6.60 -19.44 8.76
C ALA A 95 -6.58 -18.06 8.06
N PRO A 96 -6.47 -18.01 6.71
CA PRO A 96 -6.62 -16.77 5.95
C PRO A 96 -8.09 -16.28 6.03
N PHE A 97 -8.31 -15.09 6.58
CA PHE A 97 -9.64 -14.49 6.62
C PHE A 97 -9.93 -13.69 5.34
N CYS A 98 -10.80 -14.22 4.48
CA CYS A 98 -11.51 -13.45 3.45
C CYS A 98 -12.62 -12.63 4.15
N SER A 99 -12.30 -11.41 4.59
CA SER A 99 -13.31 -10.50 5.17
C SER A 99 -13.89 -9.57 4.09
N TYR A 100 -15.22 -9.44 4.06
CA TYR A 100 -15.98 -8.45 3.28
C TYR A 100 -15.74 -6.99 3.70
N ARG A 101 -14.85 -6.73 4.67
CA ARG A 101 -14.53 -5.38 5.14
C ARG A 101 -13.13 -5.02 4.66
N ASN A 102 -13.01 -3.87 4.01
CA ASN A 102 -11.72 -3.24 3.71
C ASN A 102 -10.89 -3.22 5.00
N THR A 103 -9.88 -4.09 5.08
CA THR A 103 -9.15 -4.33 6.31
C THR A 103 -8.07 -3.27 6.48
N TRP A 104 -8.11 -2.59 7.62
CA TRP A 104 -7.00 -1.82 8.14
C TRP A 104 -6.29 -2.72 9.14
N ILE A 105 -5.03 -3.05 8.92
CA ILE A 105 -4.25 -3.87 9.85
C ILE A 105 -2.92 -3.18 10.07
N GLY A 106 -2.87 -2.45 11.18
CA GLY A 106 -1.69 -1.88 11.80
C GLY A 106 -1.36 -2.68 13.05
#